data_AF-A0A954NMF1-F1
#
_entry.id   AF-A0A954NMF1-F1
#
_cell.length_a   1.000
_cell.length_b   1.000
_cell.length_c   1.000
_cell.angle_alpha   90.00
_cell.angle_beta   90.00
_cell.angle_gamma   90.00
#
_symmetry.space_group_name_H-M   'P 1'
#
loop_
_entity.id
_entity.type
_entity.pdbx_description
1 polymer ?
#
loop_
_entity_poly.entity_id
_entity_poly.type
_entity_poly.pdbx_seq_one_letter_code
_entity_poly.pdbx_strand_id
1 'polypeptide(L)'
;PIITDGMVIYNHDYERPELIAAKLGGSGDVTETNVVWRLKRGAPSTPTPVLVGEELYVVSDGGVASCVDVRTGEVHWTERLGGNFSASPIYADGQVLFLDEDGRSTWVEASTEFKVLGSCEVPGRTLATPTFTGGFIYLRTDSDLYKFGPTSESR
;
A
#
# COMPACT_ATOMS: atom_id res chain seq x y z
N PRO A 1 9.59 5.32 3.76
CA PRO A 1 8.86 6.40 4.46
C PRO A 1 8.22 7.34 3.43
N ILE A 2 7.09 7.95 3.78
CA ILE A 2 6.41 8.97 2.97
C ILE A 2 6.61 10.32 3.67
N ILE A 3 6.89 11.38 2.93
CA ILE A 3 7.01 12.73 3.46
C ILE A 3 5.91 13.58 2.85
N THR A 4 5.02 14.12 3.69
CA THR A 4 3.94 15.01 3.28
C THR A 4 3.51 15.89 4.44
N ASP A 5 2.97 17.09 4.17
CA ASP A 5 2.40 17.99 5.18
C ASP A 5 3.28 18.26 6.41
N GLY A 6 4.61 18.34 6.21
CA GLY A 6 5.58 18.54 7.30
C GLY A 6 5.72 17.34 8.24
N MET A 7 5.23 16.17 7.85
CA MET A 7 5.31 14.91 8.57
C MET A 7 6.10 13.86 7.79
N VAL A 8 6.63 12.89 8.52
CA VAL A 8 7.10 11.61 7.99
C VAL A 8 6.15 10.51 8.43
N ILE A 9 5.74 9.67 7.49
CA ILE A 9 4.97 8.47 7.72
C ILE A 9 5.89 7.27 7.50
N TYR A 10 5.98 6.39 8.51
CA TYR A 10 6.81 5.20 8.46
C TYR A 10 6.16 4.07 9.26
N ASN A 11 6.44 2.84 8.85
CA ASN A 11 6.09 1.65 9.61
C ASN A 11 7.32 1.08 10.33
N HIS A 12 7.10 0.38 11.43
CA HIS A 12 8.07 -0.51 12.04
C HIS A 12 7.36 -1.81 12.42
N ASP A 13 8.13 -2.89 12.56
CA ASP A 13 7.65 -4.23 12.91
C ASP A 13 8.09 -4.69 14.31
N TYR A 14 8.88 -3.88 15.02
CA TYR A 14 9.39 -4.22 16.36
C TYR A 14 8.26 -4.53 17.35
N GLU A 15 8.23 -5.78 17.85
CA GLU A 15 7.18 -6.41 18.67
C GLU A 15 5.79 -6.50 18.01
N ARG A 16 5.22 -5.36 17.61
CA ARG A 16 3.95 -5.24 16.93
C ARG A 16 4.04 -4.18 15.83
N PRO A 17 3.56 -4.48 14.62
CA PRO A 17 3.54 -3.51 13.56
C PRO A 17 2.73 -2.27 13.93
N GLU A 18 3.30 -1.09 13.70
CA GLU A 18 2.60 0.19 13.75
C GLU A 18 2.97 1.03 12.53
N LEU A 19 1.98 1.74 11.99
CA LEU A 19 2.21 2.83 11.03
C LEU A 19 2.06 4.15 11.78
N ILE A 20 3.09 4.99 11.71
CA ILE A 20 3.22 6.20 12.52
C ILE A 20 3.37 7.40 11.59
N ALA A 21 2.61 8.47 11.84
CA ALA A 21 2.95 9.79 11.36
C ALA A 21 3.59 10.61 12.47
N ALA A 22 4.72 11.23 12.17
CA ALA A 22 5.42 12.13 13.08
C ALA A 22 5.80 13.43 12.38
N LYS A 23 5.68 14.56 13.08
CA LYS A 23 6.16 15.86 12.61
C LYS A 23 7.67 15.80 12.34
N LEU A 24 8.10 16.40 11.25
CA LEU A 24 9.51 16.61 10.95
C LEU A 24 10.13 17.63 11.91
N GLY A 25 11.44 17.50 12.13
CA GLY A 25 12.21 18.38 13.03
C GLY A 25 12.28 17.87 14.48
N GLY A 26 12.74 18.72 15.39
CA GLY A 26 13.04 18.35 16.78
C GLY A 26 14.46 17.80 16.97
N SER A 27 14.82 17.50 18.22
CA SER A 27 16.15 17.01 18.59
C SER A 27 16.07 16.12 19.83
N GLY A 28 16.85 15.03 19.86
CA GLY A 28 16.79 14.04 20.94
C GLY A 28 15.65 13.04 20.75
N ASP A 29 15.07 12.56 21.85
CA ASP A 29 13.87 11.74 21.83
C ASP A 29 12.64 12.62 21.62
N VAL A 30 11.96 12.44 20.50
CA VAL A 30 10.78 13.21 20.09
C VAL A 30 9.50 12.37 20.09
N THR A 31 9.53 11.19 20.71
CA THR A 31 8.43 10.22 20.65
C THR A 31 7.12 10.80 21.19
N GLU A 32 7.19 11.53 22.30
CA GLU A 32 6.02 12.13 22.95
C GLU A 32 5.59 13.48 22.32
N THR A 33 6.47 14.14 21.57
CA THR A 33 6.25 15.51 21.06
C THR A 33 5.88 15.57 19.59
N ASN A 34 6.38 14.63 18.79
CA ASN A 34 6.28 14.69 17.33
C ASN A 34 5.30 13.69 16.76
N VAL A 35 4.97 12.60 17.46
CA VAL A 35 3.98 11.64 16.98
C VAL A 35 2.61 12.30 16.89
N VAL A 36 2.01 12.27 15.71
CA VAL A 36 0.68 12.86 15.42
C VAL A 36 -0.40 11.79 15.59
N TRP A 37 -0.20 10.64 14.95
CA TRP A 37 -1.11 9.51 15.05
C TRP A 37 -0.36 8.19 14.87
N ARG A 38 -1.02 7.11 15.32
CA ARG A 38 -0.55 5.72 15.18
C ARG A 38 -1.70 4.84 14.71
N LEU A 39 -1.49 4.11 13.63
CA LEU A 39 -2.36 3.01 13.23
C LEU A 39 -1.72 1.70 13.72
N LYS A 40 -2.40 0.99 14.62
CA LYS A 40 -1.91 -0.27 15.21
C LYS A 40 -2.56 -1.50 14.59
N ARG A 41 -3.86 -1.42 14.27
CA ARG A 41 -4.61 -2.53 13.70
C ARG A 41 -4.49 -2.49 12.18
N GLY A 42 -4.09 -3.61 11.58
CA GLY A 42 -3.89 -3.66 10.13
C GLY A 42 -2.65 -2.91 9.65
N ALA A 43 -1.75 -2.53 10.56
CA ALA A 43 -0.47 -1.93 10.20
C ALA A 43 0.42 -2.94 9.46
N PRO A 44 1.20 -2.50 8.48
CA PRO A 44 2.08 -3.36 7.72
C PRO A 44 3.43 -3.54 8.43
N SER A 45 3.98 -4.76 8.34
CA SER A 45 5.37 -5.07 8.71
C SER A 45 6.25 -4.92 7.48
N THR A 46 5.91 -5.63 6.39
CA THR A 46 6.68 -5.64 5.14
C THR A 46 6.18 -4.62 4.11
N PRO A 47 4.87 -4.57 3.78
CA PRO A 47 4.37 -3.66 2.74
C PRO A 47 4.53 -2.19 3.13
N THR A 48 5.01 -1.34 2.21
CA THR A 48 5.00 0.11 2.45
C THR A 48 3.69 0.71 1.93
N PRO A 49 2.98 1.57 2.69
CA PRO A 49 1.79 2.24 2.17
C PRO A 49 2.06 3.07 0.91
N VAL A 50 1.01 3.33 0.13
CA VAL A 50 1.03 4.32 -0.96
C VAL A 50 0.13 5.50 -0.61
N LEU A 51 0.64 6.72 -0.81
CA LEU A 51 -0.13 7.96 -0.64
C LEU A 51 -0.74 8.37 -1.99
N VAL A 52 -2.04 8.60 -2.03
CA VAL A 52 -2.78 9.11 -3.18
C VAL A 52 -3.64 10.28 -2.73
N GLY A 53 -3.27 11.49 -3.13
CA GLY A 53 -3.91 12.71 -2.60
C GLY A 53 -3.68 12.81 -1.10
N GLU A 54 -4.77 12.76 -0.33
CA GLU A 54 -4.75 12.83 1.14
C GLU A 54 -4.87 11.44 1.80
N GLU A 55 -4.92 10.38 1.00
CA GLU A 55 -5.24 9.03 1.47
C GLU A 55 -4.05 8.08 1.40
N LEU A 56 -3.78 7.39 2.51
CA LEU A 56 -2.86 6.27 2.58
C LEU A 56 -3.62 4.96 2.33
N TYR A 57 -3.15 4.20 1.36
CA TYR A 57 -3.60 2.83 1.13
C TYR A 57 -2.57 1.88 1.73
N VAL A 58 -3.05 1.03 2.64
CA VAL A 58 -2.24 0.20 3.50
C VAL A 58 -2.71 -1.25 3.33
N VAL A 59 -1.79 -2.21 3.40
CA VAL A 59 -2.14 -3.64 3.54
C VAL A 59 -1.19 -4.29 4.54
N SER A 60 -1.75 -4.95 5.55
CA SER A 60 -0.95 -5.78 6.47
C SER A 60 -0.48 -7.06 5.79
N ASP A 61 0.57 -7.67 6.33
CA ASP A 61 1.13 -8.93 5.82
C ASP A 61 0.08 -10.07 5.79
N GLY A 62 -0.97 -10.00 6.62
CA GLY A 62 -2.07 -10.97 6.68
C GLY A 62 -3.31 -10.62 5.82
N GLY A 63 -3.19 -9.64 4.93
CA GLY A 63 -4.22 -9.29 3.95
C GLY A 63 -5.41 -8.52 4.50
N VAL A 64 -5.16 -7.63 5.46
CA VAL A 64 -6.11 -6.58 5.86
C VAL A 64 -5.68 -5.30 5.17
N ALA A 65 -6.51 -4.79 4.26
CA ALA A 65 -6.30 -3.54 3.55
C ALA A 65 -7.11 -2.40 4.18
N SER A 66 -6.58 -1.19 4.17
CA SER A 66 -7.24 0.01 4.71
C SER A 66 -6.95 1.25 3.86
N CYS A 67 -7.89 2.20 3.87
CA CYS A 67 -7.68 3.58 3.44
C CYS A 67 -7.73 4.50 4.66
N VAL A 68 -6.72 5.35 4.79
CA VAL A 68 -6.46 6.14 6.00
C VAL A 68 -6.11 7.57 5.64
N ASP A 69 -6.80 8.54 6.23
CA ASP A 69 -6.48 9.96 6.08
C ASP A 69 -5.05 10.21 6.60
N VAL A 70 -4.18 10.74 5.74
CA VAL A 70 -2.75 10.89 6.04
C VAL A 70 -2.47 11.90 7.17
N ARG A 71 -3.38 12.84 7.41
CA ARG A 71 -3.19 13.93 8.38
C ARG A 71 -3.64 13.52 9.78
N THR A 72 -4.72 12.76 9.87
CA THR A 72 -5.40 12.45 11.12
C THR A 72 -5.22 11.00 11.55
N GLY A 73 -4.94 10.10 10.61
CA GLY A 73 -4.93 8.66 10.86
C GLY A 73 -6.35 8.06 10.94
N GLU A 74 -7.38 8.83 10.58
CA GLU A 74 -8.76 8.33 10.49
C GLU A 74 -8.87 7.26 9.41
N VAL A 75 -9.51 6.14 9.74
CA VAL A 75 -9.68 5.02 8.83
C VAL A 75 -11.02 5.17 8.10
N HIS A 76 -10.99 5.42 6.80
CA HIS A 76 -12.19 5.49 5.97
C HIS A 76 -12.81 4.12 5.74
N TRP A 77 -11.99 3.12 5.44
CA TRP A 77 -12.43 1.73 5.31
C TRP A 77 -11.35 0.74 5.71
N THR A 78 -11.77 -0.48 6.05
CA THR A 78 -10.89 -1.62 6.33
C THR A 78 -11.54 -2.91 5.86
N GLU A 79 -10.83 -3.66 5.03
CA GLU A 79 -11.35 -4.88 4.38
C GLU A 79 -10.36 -6.02 4.42
N ARG A 80 -10.88 -7.26 4.48
CA ARG A 80 -10.06 -8.47 4.45
C ARG A 80 -9.98 -8.98 3.02
N LEU A 81 -8.82 -8.80 2.39
CA LEU A 81 -8.51 -9.38 1.08
C LEU A 81 -8.12 -10.87 1.19
N GLY A 82 -7.59 -11.28 2.36
CA GLY A 82 -7.01 -12.62 2.53
C GLY A 82 -5.66 -12.75 1.84
N GLY A 83 -5.01 -13.91 1.93
CA GLY A 83 -3.65 -14.09 1.41
C GLY A 83 -2.57 -13.46 2.30
N ASN A 84 -1.31 -13.63 1.89
CA ASN A 84 -0.15 -13.02 2.52
C ASN A 84 0.40 -11.92 1.63
N PHE A 85 0.89 -10.82 2.20
CA PHE A 85 1.39 -9.68 1.44
C PHE A 85 2.82 -9.33 1.82
N SER A 86 3.70 -9.41 0.83
CA SER A 86 5.04 -8.81 0.87
C SER A 86 5.16 -7.58 -0.03
N ALA A 87 4.39 -7.54 -1.13
CA ALA A 87 4.41 -6.43 -2.07
C ALA A 87 3.68 -5.20 -1.50
N SER A 88 4.23 -4.02 -1.75
CA SER A 88 3.58 -2.75 -1.43
C SER A 88 2.43 -2.48 -2.40
N PRO A 89 1.33 -1.86 -1.97
CA PRO A 89 0.32 -1.36 -2.89
C PRO A 89 0.91 -0.32 -3.85
N ILE A 90 0.39 -0.29 -5.07
CA ILE A 90 0.76 0.73 -6.07
C ILE A 90 -0.47 1.46 -6.58
N TYR A 91 -0.30 2.73 -6.92
CA TYR A 91 -1.32 3.54 -7.55
C TYR A 91 -1.07 3.66 -9.06
N ALA A 92 -2.10 3.42 -9.86
CA ALA A 92 -2.07 3.64 -11.30
C ALA A 92 -3.48 3.99 -11.80
N ASP A 93 -3.59 5.06 -12.58
CA ASP A 93 -4.81 5.44 -13.31
C ASP A 93 -6.09 5.50 -12.46
N GLY A 94 -6.02 6.11 -11.27
CA GLY A 94 -7.18 6.20 -10.37
C GLY A 94 -7.46 4.94 -9.55
N GLN A 95 -6.61 3.92 -9.65
CA GLN A 95 -6.79 2.63 -8.99
C GLN A 95 -5.61 2.29 -8.09
N VAL A 96 -5.87 1.52 -7.04
CA VAL A 96 -4.83 0.93 -6.19
C VAL A 96 -4.81 -0.58 -6.38
N LEU A 97 -3.62 -1.12 -6.66
CA LEU A 97 -3.39 -2.56 -6.74
C LEU A 97 -2.82 -3.07 -5.42
N PHE A 98 -3.46 -4.10 -4.88
CA PHE A 98 -2.90 -5.00 -3.87
C PHE A 98 -2.55 -6.33 -4.54
N LEU A 99 -1.31 -6.80 -4.38
CA LEU A 99 -0.83 -8.07 -4.93
C LEU A 99 -0.35 -8.99 -3.81
N ASP A 100 -0.99 -10.14 -3.65
CA ASP A 100 -0.62 -11.14 -2.65
C ASP A 100 0.53 -12.05 -3.12
N GLU A 101 1.12 -12.80 -2.20
CA GLU A 101 2.26 -13.66 -2.49
C GLU A 101 1.96 -14.82 -3.44
N ASP A 102 0.68 -15.20 -3.58
CA ASP A 102 0.22 -16.25 -4.48
C ASP A 102 -0.11 -15.71 -5.88
N GLY A 103 0.15 -14.42 -6.13
CA GLY A 103 -0.03 -13.77 -7.43
C GLY A 103 -1.44 -13.26 -7.67
N ARG A 104 -2.30 -13.22 -6.65
CA ARG A 104 -3.63 -12.63 -6.75
C ARG A 104 -3.55 -11.12 -6.68
N SER A 105 -4.02 -10.49 -7.74
CA SER A 105 -4.19 -9.05 -7.85
C SER A 105 -5.60 -8.66 -7.41
N THR A 106 -5.72 -7.62 -6.62
CA THR A 106 -7.00 -6.94 -6.31
C THR A 106 -6.85 -5.47 -6.62
N TRP A 107 -7.62 -4.99 -7.59
CA TRP A 107 -7.70 -3.58 -7.97
C TRP A 107 -8.88 -2.94 -7.27
N VAL A 108 -8.64 -1.83 -6.60
CA VAL A 108 -9.69 -1.02 -5.96
C VAL A 108 -9.69 0.39 -6.51
N GLU A 109 -10.85 1.04 -6.48
CA GLU A 109 -10.94 2.48 -6.74
C GLU A 109 -10.16 3.24 -5.66
N ALA A 110 -9.34 4.21 -6.07
CA ALA A 110 -8.64 5.09 -5.14
C ALA A 110 -9.62 6.13 -4.57
N SER A 111 -10.46 5.70 -3.62
CA SER A 111 -11.40 6.55 -2.92
C SER A 111 -11.53 6.21 -1.42
N THR A 112 -12.23 7.07 -0.69
CA THR A 112 -12.64 6.85 0.70
C THR A 112 -13.76 5.82 0.85
N GLU A 113 -14.25 5.23 -0.25
CA GLU A 113 -15.16 4.09 -0.26
C GLU A 113 -14.45 2.85 -0.82
N PHE A 114 -14.66 1.69 -0.20
CA PHE A 114 -14.09 0.45 -0.70
C PHE A 114 -14.89 -0.06 -1.88
N LYS A 115 -14.24 -0.18 -3.05
CA LYS A 115 -14.84 -0.73 -4.25
C LYS A 115 -13.81 -1.47 -5.08
N VAL A 116 -14.01 -2.77 -5.25
CA VAL A 116 -13.20 -3.62 -6.12
C VAL A 116 -13.57 -3.33 -7.58
N LEU A 117 -12.56 -3.04 -8.39
CA LEU A 117 -12.69 -2.81 -9.83
C LEU A 117 -12.37 -4.06 -10.65
N GLY A 118 -11.54 -4.95 -10.11
CA GLY A 118 -11.20 -6.22 -10.75
C GLY A 118 -10.13 -6.99 -10.02
N SER A 119 -9.87 -8.20 -10.52
CA SER A 119 -8.81 -9.08 -10.03
C SER A 119 -8.26 -9.93 -11.17
N CYS A 120 -7.01 -10.35 -11.03
CA CYS A 120 -6.40 -11.38 -11.86
C CYS A 120 -5.45 -12.25 -11.04
N GLU A 121 -5.07 -13.40 -11.58
CA GLU A 121 -4.05 -14.25 -10.99
C GLU A 121 -2.84 -14.28 -11.93
N VAL A 122 -1.65 -14.08 -11.38
CA VAL A 122 -0.37 -14.16 -12.08
C VAL A 122 0.32 -15.44 -11.65
N PRO A 123 0.75 -16.32 -12.59
CA PRO A 123 1.47 -17.53 -12.22
C PRO A 123 2.81 -17.25 -11.55
N GLY A 124 3.10 -17.98 -10.48
CA GLY A 124 4.35 -17.90 -9.72
C GLY A 124 4.23 -17.07 -8.45
N ARG A 125 5.17 -17.26 -7.53
CA ARG A 125 5.15 -16.54 -6.25
C ARG A 125 5.56 -15.08 -6.46
N THR A 126 4.84 -14.15 -5.85
CA THR A 126 5.16 -12.72 -5.95
C THR A 126 5.61 -12.17 -4.60
N LEU A 127 6.75 -11.48 -4.58
CA LEU A 127 7.24 -10.79 -3.38
C LEU A 127 7.61 -9.34 -3.70
N ALA A 128 7.92 -9.08 -4.97
CA ALA A 128 8.31 -7.77 -5.44
C ALA A 128 7.08 -6.89 -5.67
N THR A 129 7.23 -5.61 -5.33
CA THR A 129 6.24 -4.60 -5.69
C THR A 129 6.28 -4.39 -7.21
N PRO A 130 5.17 -4.55 -7.95
CA PRO A 130 5.12 -4.25 -9.38
C PRO A 130 5.37 -2.75 -9.62
N THR A 131 5.81 -2.39 -10.83
CA THR A 131 6.01 -0.98 -11.22
C THR A 131 5.19 -0.61 -12.43
N PHE A 132 4.63 0.59 -12.45
CA PHE A 132 3.90 1.14 -13.58
C PHE A 132 4.74 2.18 -14.32
N THR A 133 5.01 1.95 -15.60
CA THR A 133 5.75 2.90 -16.44
C THR A 133 5.42 2.72 -17.92
N GLY A 134 5.33 3.83 -18.66
CA GLY A 134 5.05 3.82 -20.09
C GLY A 134 3.69 3.20 -20.47
N GLY A 135 2.71 3.22 -19.56
CA GLY A 135 1.40 2.59 -19.75
C GLY A 135 1.36 1.08 -19.51
N PHE A 136 2.44 0.51 -18.94
CA PHE A 136 2.54 -0.92 -18.65
C PHE A 136 2.88 -1.16 -17.18
N ILE A 137 2.42 -2.30 -16.66
CA ILE A 137 2.83 -2.85 -15.37
C ILE A 137 3.90 -3.90 -15.63
N TYR A 138 5.00 -3.81 -14.89
CA TYR A 138 6.05 -4.81 -14.87
C TYR A 138 6.05 -5.51 -13.51
N LEU A 139 5.96 -6.83 -13.53
CA LEU A 139 5.90 -7.66 -12.33
C LEU A 139 6.89 -8.80 -12.43
N ARG A 140 7.77 -8.91 -11.43
CA ARG A 140 8.69 -10.04 -11.28
C ARG A 140 8.09 -11.07 -10.31
N THR A 141 8.03 -12.32 -10.73
CA THR A 141 7.74 -13.47 -9.85
C THR A 141 9.03 -14.17 -9.45
N ASP A 142 8.94 -15.32 -8.80
CA ASP A 142 10.07 -16.19 -8.53
C ASP A 142 10.68 -16.81 -9.80
N SER A 143 9.90 -16.96 -10.87
CA SER A 143 10.32 -17.58 -12.13
C SER A 143 10.45 -16.60 -13.31
N ASP A 144 9.62 -15.57 -13.39
CA ASP A 144 9.39 -14.82 -14.62
C ASP A 144 9.33 -13.29 -14.41
N LEU A 145 9.46 -12.54 -15.50
CA LEU A 145 9.17 -11.11 -15.57
C LEU A 145 8.01 -10.89 -16.54
N TYR A 146 6.87 -10.46 -16.03
CA TYR A 146 5.67 -10.15 -16.78
C TYR A 146 5.61 -8.67 -17.14
N LYS A 147 4.98 -8.39 -18.29
CA LYS A 147 4.59 -7.04 -18.74
C LYS A 147 3.10 -7.06 -19.08
N PHE A 148 2.30 -6.29 -18.36
CA PHE A 148 0.86 -6.12 -18.60
C PHE A 148 0.57 -4.71 -19.12
N GLY A 149 -0.43 -4.57 -19.98
CA GLY A 149 -0.90 -3.27 -20.46
C GLY A 149 -1.91 -3.44 -21.59
N PRO A 150 -2.39 -2.34 -22.18
CA PRO A 150 -3.37 -2.41 -23.25
C PRO A 150 -2.82 -3.23 -24.42
N THR A 151 -3.60 -4.19 -24.90
CA THR A 151 -3.42 -4.75 -26.23
C THR A 151 -3.61 -3.63 -27.25
N SER A 152 -2.83 -3.65 -28.32
CA SER A 152 -2.74 -2.58 -29.34
C SER A 152 -4.04 -2.29 -30.12
N GLU A 153 -5.20 -2.74 -29.67
CA GLU A 153 -6.48 -2.66 -30.37
C GLU A 153 -7.53 -1.72 -29.74
N SER A 154 -7.23 -1.03 -28.64
CA SER A 154 -8.11 0.05 -28.14
C SER A 154 -7.49 1.42 -28.36
N ARG A 155 -7.76 2.00 -29.53
CA ARG A 155 -7.72 3.45 -29.79
C ARG A 155 -9.08 3.90 -30.30
#